data_AF-A0A350PHY5-F1
#
_entry.id   AF-A0A350PHY5-F1
#
_cell.length_a   1.000
_cell.length_b   1.000
_cell.length_c   1.000
_cell.angle_alpha   90.00
_cell.angle_beta   90.00
_cell.angle_gamma   90.00
#
_symmetry.space_group_name_H-M   'P 1'
#
loop_
_entity.id
_entity.type
_entity.pdbx_description
1 polymer ?
#
loop_
_entity_poly.entity_id
_entity_poly.type
_entity_poly.pdbx_seq_one_letter_code
_entity_poly.pdbx_strand_id
1 'polypeptide(L)'
;MRSKIPKCSAECILNNTVCEKKDCRDWIDYKKEHNCSKISIYLHGRMTLKQIAERLGISIPRVKQIETKALMRLKSILANNNDSLGVYDW
;
A
#
# COMPACT_ATOMS: atom_id res chain seq x y z
N MET A 1 -8.43 3.41 -12.90
CA MET A 1 -8.39 4.74 -12.27
C MET A 1 -6.97 4.98 -11.77
N ARG A 2 -6.17 5.84 -12.42
CA ARG A 2 -4.85 6.24 -11.87
C ARG A 2 -5.14 7.20 -10.70
N SER A 3 -4.85 6.77 -9.49
CA SER A 3 -5.02 7.58 -8.28
C SER A 3 -4.19 8.86 -8.38
N LYS A 4 -4.80 10.00 -8.06
CA LYS A 4 -4.11 11.30 -7.99
C LYS A 4 -2.92 11.19 -7.02
N ILE A 5 -1.72 11.49 -7.51
CA ILE A 5 -0.50 11.47 -6.69
C ILE A 5 -0.49 12.70 -5.75
N PRO A 6 -0.13 12.55 -4.46
CA PRO A 6 0.00 13.69 -3.55
C PRO A 6 1.04 14.70 -4.02
N LYS A 7 0.87 15.98 -3.66
CA LYS A 7 1.81 17.06 -4.03
C LYS A 7 3.24 16.77 -3.57
N CYS A 8 3.42 16.33 -2.33
CA CYS A 8 4.74 15.98 -1.79
C CYS A 8 5.42 14.83 -2.55
N SER A 9 4.65 13.82 -2.97
CA SER A 9 5.17 12.72 -3.79
C SER A 9 5.55 13.22 -5.19
N ALA A 10 4.76 14.12 -5.79
CA ALA A 10 5.09 14.73 -7.07
C ALA A 10 6.38 15.57 -6.99
N GLU A 11 6.55 16.36 -5.92
CA GLU A 11 7.77 17.13 -5.66
C GLU A 11 9.00 16.23 -5.55
N CYS A 12 8.92 15.09 -4.85
CA CYS A 12 10.02 14.14 -4.76
C CYS A 12 10.44 13.59 -6.13
N ILE A 13 9.47 13.29 -7.01
CA ILE A 13 9.73 12.83 -8.38
C ILE A 13 10.37 13.95 -9.21
N LEU A 14 9.79 15.17 -9.19
CA LEU A 14 10.26 16.30 -9.99
C LEU A 14 11.68 16.73 -9.61
N ASN A 15 11.98 16.74 -8.31
CA ASN A 15 13.29 17.14 -7.80
C ASN A 15 14.28 15.96 -7.75
N ASN A 16 13.85 14.75 -8.09
CA ASN A 16 14.62 13.52 -7.99
C ASN A 16 15.24 13.30 -6.58
N THR A 17 14.48 13.60 -5.53
CA THR A 17 14.93 13.53 -4.13
C THR A 17 14.27 12.39 -3.38
N VAL A 18 14.99 11.76 -2.45
CA VAL A 18 14.41 10.77 -1.53
C VAL A 18 13.64 11.47 -0.40
N CYS A 19 12.51 10.90 0.02
CA CYS A 19 11.76 11.44 1.16
C CYS A 19 12.47 11.11 2.49
N GLU A 20 12.70 12.12 3.31
CA GLU A 20 13.33 12.01 4.62
C GLU A 20 12.34 11.98 5.80
N LYS A 21 11.05 12.22 5.53
CA LYS A 21 9.98 12.25 6.54
C LYS A 21 9.60 10.83 6.99
N LYS A 22 10.42 10.23 7.86
CA LYS A 22 10.26 8.84 8.35
C LYS A 22 8.99 8.61 9.17
N ASP A 23 8.39 9.67 9.69
CA ASP A 23 7.11 9.66 10.43
C ASP A 23 5.88 9.64 9.51
N CYS A 24 6.06 9.87 8.21
CA CYS A 24 4.98 9.81 7.24
C CYS A 24 4.43 8.40 7.10
N ARG A 25 3.09 8.26 7.13
CA ARG A 25 2.38 6.99 6.96
C ARG A 25 2.74 6.22 5.69
N ASP A 26 3.04 6.93 4.61
CA ASP A 26 3.36 6.34 3.31
C ASP A 26 4.87 6.14 3.10
N TRP A 27 5.70 6.50 4.10
CA TRP A 27 7.14 6.32 4.04
C TRP A 27 7.53 4.85 4.13
N ILE A 28 8.42 4.43 3.24
CA ILE A 28 9.00 3.08 3.20
C ILE A 28 10.50 3.21 2.95
N ASP A 29 11.31 2.30 3.47
CA ASP A 29 12.75 2.30 3.20
C ASP A 29 13.06 1.70 1.82
N TYR A 30 12.67 2.42 0.77
CA TYR A 30 12.88 2.01 -0.62
C TYR A 30 13.31 3.20 -1.48
N LYS A 31 14.61 3.50 -1.42
CA LYS A 31 15.23 4.69 -2.03
C LYS A 31 15.04 4.79 -3.55
N LYS A 32 14.94 3.64 -4.24
CA LYS A 32 14.69 3.58 -5.68
C LYS A 32 13.37 4.24 -6.10
N GLU A 33 12.42 4.37 -5.17
CA GLU A 33 11.12 5.01 -5.39
C GLU A 33 10.89 6.11 -4.35
N HIS A 34 11.95 6.87 -4.06
CA HIS A 34 11.94 8.07 -3.22
C HIS A 34 11.39 7.84 -1.80
N ASN A 35 11.54 6.63 -1.27
CA ASN A 35 11.03 6.23 0.05
C ASN A 35 9.51 6.42 0.22
N CYS A 36 8.71 6.29 -0.84
CA CYS A 36 7.28 6.58 -0.79
C CYS A 36 6.43 5.51 -1.48
N SER A 37 5.57 4.84 -0.72
CA SER A 37 4.67 3.80 -1.24
C SER A 37 3.68 4.34 -2.28
N LYS A 38 3.29 5.62 -2.21
CA LYS A 38 2.44 6.26 -3.23
C LYS A 38 3.15 6.39 -4.58
N ILE A 39 4.46 6.65 -4.55
CA ILE A 39 5.28 6.70 -5.76
C ILE A 39 5.42 5.30 -6.35
N SER A 40 5.67 4.29 -5.52
CA SER A 40 5.68 2.87 -5.95
C SER A 40 4.41 2.49 -6.71
N ILE A 41 3.24 2.83 -6.15
CA ILE A 41 1.93 2.54 -6.76
C ILE A 41 1.73 3.36 -8.04
N TYR A 42 2.15 4.62 -8.07
CA TYR A 42 2.01 5.47 -9.25
C TYR A 42 2.83 4.95 -10.44
N LEU A 43 4.08 4.54 -10.20
CA LEU A 43 5.00 4.07 -11.23
C LEU A 43 4.66 2.67 -11.75
N HIS A 44 4.23 1.76 -10.87
CA HIS A 44 4.08 0.34 -11.22
C HIS A 44 2.62 -0.15 -11.27
N GLY A 45 1.68 0.60 -10.69
CA GLY A 45 0.28 0.19 -10.58
C GLY A 45 0.10 -1.04 -9.68
N ARG A 46 -0.54 -2.08 -10.20
CA ARG A 46 -0.73 -3.35 -9.47
C ARG A 46 0.61 -4.08 -9.38
N MET A 47 0.99 -4.46 -8.17
CA MET A 47 2.24 -5.17 -7.91
C MET A 47 1.95 -6.57 -7.38
N THR A 48 2.85 -7.50 -7.69
CA THR A 48 2.85 -8.85 -7.11
C THR A 48 3.30 -8.81 -5.64
N LEU A 49 2.95 -9.85 -4.88
CA LEU A 49 3.40 -9.99 -3.49
C LEU A 49 4.94 -9.97 -3.37
N LYS A 50 5.65 -10.52 -4.37
CA LYS A 50 7.13 -10.49 -4.43
C LYS A 50 7.67 -9.08 -4.58
N GLN A 51 7.09 -8.26 -5.45
CA GLN A 51 7.48 -6.86 -5.64
C GLN A 51 7.19 -6.02 -4.41
N ILE A 52 6.08 -6.28 -3.71
CA ILE A 52 5.74 -5.58 -2.47
C ILE A 52 6.69 -5.99 -1.34
N ALA A 53 7.01 -7.29 -1.23
CA ALA A 53 7.96 -7.83 -0.26
C ALA A 53 9.34 -7.17 -0.37
N GLU A 54 9.83 -7.01 -1.61
CA GLU A 54 11.10 -6.32 -1.89
C GLU A 54 11.09 -4.87 -1.37
N ARG A 55 9.99 -4.12 -1.60
CA ARG A 55 9.87 -2.71 -1.21
C ARG A 55 9.75 -2.50 0.30
N LEU A 56 9.05 -3.41 0.97
CA LEU A 56 8.81 -3.32 2.41
C LEU A 56 9.90 -4.01 3.24
N GLY A 57 10.82 -4.76 2.63
CA GLY A 57 11.85 -5.51 3.34
C GLY A 57 11.29 -6.65 4.21
N ILE A 58 10.16 -7.24 3.82
CA ILE A 58 9.50 -8.33 4.56
C ILE A 58 9.26 -9.55 3.67
N SER A 59 9.02 -10.72 4.26
CA SER A 59 8.81 -11.95 3.49
C SER A 59 7.50 -11.95 2.69
N ILE A 60 7.47 -12.66 1.56
CA ILE A 60 6.25 -12.82 0.74
C ILE A 60 5.07 -13.37 1.57
N PRO A 61 5.25 -14.41 2.41
CA PRO A 61 4.17 -14.86 3.29
C PRO A 61 3.68 -13.77 4.25
N ARG A 62 4.58 -12.91 4.75
CA ARG A 62 4.20 -11.81 5.62
C ARG A 62 3.33 -10.77 4.91
N VAL A 63 3.68 -10.41 3.67
CA VAL A 63 2.82 -9.55 2.83
C VAL A 63 1.44 -10.17 2.67
N LYS A 64 1.37 -11.48 2.36
CA LYS A 64 0.09 -12.18 2.19
C LYS A 64 -0.75 -12.16 3.47
N GLN A 65 -0.14 -12.41 4.63
CA GLN A 65 -0.84 -12.36 5.91
C GLN A 65 -1.44 -10.98 6.20
N ILE A 66 -0.68 -9.91 5.91
CA ILE A 66 -1.15 -8.53 6.09
C ILE A 66 -2.32 -8.23 5.15
N GLU A 67 -2.17 -8.57 3.86
CA GLU A 67 -3.23 -8.42 2.85
C GLU A 67 -4.51 -9.16 3.25
N THR A 68 -4.42 -10.45 3.59
CA THR A 68 -5.57 -11.26 3.99
C THR A 68 -6.28 -10.65 5.19
N LYS A 69 -5.54 -10.27 6.24
CA LYS A 69 -6.12 -9.62 7.44
C LYS A 69 -6.82 -8.30 7.10
N ALA A 70 -6.23 -7.48 6.23
CA ALA A 70 -6.83 -6.22 5.79
C ALA A 70 -8.13 -6.47 5.01
N LEU A 71 -8.13 -7.44 4.08
CA LEU A 71 -9.32 -7.82 3.32
C LEU A 71 -10.42 -8.37 4.22
N MET A 72 -10.10 -9.20 5.22
CA MET A 72 -11.08 -9.69 6.20
C MET A 72 -11.72 -8.55 6.99
N ARG A 73 -10.91 -7.58 7.45
CA ARG A 73 -11.43 -6.39 8.15
C ARG A 73 -12.34 -5.56 7.25
N LEU A 74 -11.96 -5.34 5.99
CA LEU A 74 -12.80 -4.63 5.03
C LEU A 74 -14.12 -5.36 4.79
N LYS A 75 -14.08 -6.68 4.60
CA LYS A 75 -15.28 -7.52 4.46
C LYS A 75 -16.20 -7.37 5.67
N SER A 76 -15.66 -7.44 6.89
CA SER A 76 -16.45 -7.28 8.12
C SER A 76 -17.07 -5.88 8.24
N ILE A 77 -16.33 -4.82 7.94
CA ILE A 77 -16.87 -3.44 7.96
C ILE A 77 -17.98 -3.29 6.92
N LEU A 78 -17.80 -3.82 5.71
CA LEU A 78 -18.80 -3.75 4.65
C LEU A 78 -20.04 -4.59 4.96
N ALA A 79 -19.88 -5.75 5.60
CA ALA A 79 -20.98 -6.58 6.06
C ALA A 79 -21.77 -5.91 7.20
N ASN A 80 -21.09 -5.29 8.17
CA ASN A 80 -21.75 -4.60 9.29
C ASN A 80 -22.50 -3.33 8.86
N ASN A 81 -22.09 -2.69 7.76
CA ASN A 81 -22.80 -1.54 7.17
C ASN A 81 -23.96 -1.94 6.25
N ASN A 82 -24.04 -3.23 5.88
CA ASN A 82 -25.10 -3.82 5.07
C ASN A 82 -25.72 -4.97 5.87
N ASP A 83 -26.44 -4.65 6.94
CA ASP A 83 -27.32 -5.61 7.63
C ASP A 83 -28.53 -5.95 6.74
N SER A 84 -28.20 -6.69 5.68
CA SER A 84 -29.05 -7.53 4.86
C SER A 84 -28.12 -8.11 3.77
N LEU A 85 -27.30 -9.08 4.17
CA LEU A 85 -26.87 -10.25 3.39
C LEU A 85 -25.74 -10.95 4.15
N GLY A 86 -26.15 -11.80 5.09
CA GLY A 86 -25.26 -12.73 5.75
C GLY A 86 -24.57 -13.64 4.75
N VAL A 87 -23.34 -14.05 5.07
CA VAL A 87 -22.88 -15.44 5.13
C VAL A 87 -21.50 -15.38 5.81
N TYR A 88 -21.41 -15.91 7.02
CA TYR A 88 -20.15 -16.40 7.59
C TYR A 88 -19.75 -17.67 6.84
N ASP A 89 -18.45 -17.87 6.59
CA ASP A 89 -17.83 -19.18 6.84
C ASP A 89 -16.29 -19.18 6.72
N TRP A 90 -15.70 -19.75 7.79
CA TRP A 90 -14.33 -20.26 8.07
C TRP A 90 -13.10 -19.36 7.85
#